data_AF-A0A918YB92-F1
#
_entry.id   AF-A0A918YB92-F1
#
_cell.length_a   1.000
_cell.length_b   1.000
_cell.length_c   1.000
_cell.angle_alpha   90.00
_cell.angle_beta   90.00
_cell.angle_gamma   90.00
#
_symmetry.space_group_name_H-M   'P 1'
#
loop_
_entity.id
_entity.type
_entity.pdbx_description
1 polymer ?
#
loop_
_entity_poly.entity_id
_entity_poly.type
_entity_poly.pdbx_seq_one_letter_code
_entity_poly.pdbx_strand_id
1 'polypeptide(L)'
;MVQWFTGECWRCDDHDVNVTWVGPAQSEGQHAPINLCAPCVDAVERKFWQHVMGRAARPAPSATGCTSSVGRPHHRRSPVNQQPREDGTPVQLVSLSFTGLGIRADADGRTGREGWRIISERHPRLALAAGACAVLLAGLAATAVVRLL
;
A
#
# COMPACT_ATOMS: atom_id res chain seq x y z
N MET A 1 17.45 13.38 -1.39
CA MET A 1 17.56 14.74 -0.87
C MET A 1 16.15 15.19 -0.51
N VAL A 2 15.90 15.60 0.73
CA VAL A 2 14.56 16.04 1.18
C VAL A 2 14.37 17.48 0.69
N GLN A 3 13.34 17.74 -0.10
CA GLN A 3 13.07 19.06 -0.66
C GLN A 3 12.13 19.83 0.27
N TRP A 4 12.58 21.01 0.69
CA TRP A 4 11.81 21.92 1.52
C TRP A 4 11.27 23.08 0.67
N PHE A 5 10.03 23.48 0.93
CA PHE A 5 9.36 24.58 0.24
C PHE A 5 8.36 25.25 1.18
N THR A 6 8.02 26.51 0.92
CA THR A 6 6.99 27.23 1.68
C THR A 6 5.61 26.69 1.34
N GLY A 7 4.82 26.36 2.37
CA GLY A 7 3.47 25.85 2.19
C GLY A 7 2.74 25.66 3.52
N GLU A 8 1.70 24.84 3.47
CA GLU A 8 0.86 24.51 4.62
C GLU A 8 1.32 23.21 5.29
N CYS A 9 1.43 23.22 6.61
CA CYS A 9 1.69 22.03 7.40
C CYS A 9 0.38 21.32 7.77
N TRP A 10 0.14 20.15 7.19
CA TRP A 10 -1.10 19.37 7.36
C TRP A 10 -1.32 18.77 8.76
N ARG A 11 -0.38 18.99 9.70
CA ARG A 11 -0.48 18.49 11.08
C ARG A 11 -0.81 19.58 12.09
N CYS A 12 -0.28 20.78 11.89
CA CYS A 12 -0.52 21.91 12.80
C CYS A 12 -1.33 23.03 12.15
N ASP A 13 -1.76 22.84 10.90
CA ASP A 13 -2.56 23.76 10.09
C ASP A 13 -1.92 25.16 9.97
N ASP A 14 -0.59 25.22 10.09
CA ASP A 14 0.16 26.46 9.96
C ASP A 14 0.49 26.73 8.49
N HIS A 15 0.37 27.98 8.08
CA HIS A 15 0.55 28.43 6.70
C HIS A 15 1.86 29.22 6.56
N ASP A 16 2.38 29.31 5.34
CA ASP A 16 3.62 30.03 5.03
C ASP A 16 4.86 29.55 5.81
N VAL A 17 4.84 28.28 6.23
CA VAL A 17 5.96 27.63 6.91
C VAL A 17 6.76 26.76 5.94
N ASN A 18 8.03 26.54 6.27
CA ASN A 18 8.88 25.66 5.49
C ASN A 18 8.48 24.20 5.74
N VAL A 19 7.94 23.54 4.72
CA VAL A 19 7.44 22.17 4.76
C VAL A 19 8.21 21.26 3.81
N THR A 20 8.19 19.97 4.09
CA THR A 20 8.67 18.92 3.17
C THR A 20 7.54 17.96 2.85
N TRP A 21 7.59 17.40 1.64
CA TRP A 21 6.75 16.26 1.28
C TRP A 21 7.19 15.01 2.07
N VAL A 22 6.24 14.38 2.77
CA VAL A 22 6.48 13.19 3.60
C VAL A 22 5.93 11.92 2.95
N GLY A 23 4.87 12.06 2.14
CA GLY A 23 4.27 10.94 1.42
C GLY A 23 2.89 11.30 0.84
N PRO A 24 2.28 10.40 0.07
CA PRO A 24 0.93 10.59 -0.43
C PRO A 24 -0.13 10.21 0.62
N ALA A 25 -1.09 11.09 0.86
CA ALA A 25 -2.39 10.73 1.40
C ALA A 25 -3.22 10.09 0.29
N GLN A 26 -3.94 9.01 0.60
CA GLN A 26 -4.90 8.40 -0.31
C GLN A 26 -6.29 8.39 0.31
N SER A 27 -7.31 8.80 -0.45
CA SER A 27 -8.72 8.68 -0.07
C SER A 27 -9.57 8.48 -1.31
N GLU A 28 -10.40 7.43 -1.34
CA GLU A 28 -11.33 7.16 -2.46
C GLU A 28 -10.65 7.18 -3.85
N GLY A 29 -9.42 6.66 -3.94
CA GLY A 29 -8.63 6.67 -5.18
C GLY A 29 -8.02 8.03 -5.56
N GLN A 30 -8.24 9.07 -4.77
CA GLN A 30 -7.55 10.35 -4.87
C GLN A 30 -6.22 10.31 -4.13
N HIS A 31 -5.23 11.05 -4.66
CA HIS A 31 -3.92 11.24 -4.06
C HIS A 31 -3.68 12.71 -3.76
N ALA A 32 -3.19 13.00 -2.56
CA ALA A 32 -2.76 14.34 -2.18
C ALA A 32 -1.41 14.29 -1.43
N PRO A 33 -0.57 15.33 -1.53
CA PRO A 33 0.70 15.37 -0.81
C PRO A 33 0.48 15.66 0.68
N ILE A 34 1.10 14.87 1.56
CA ILE A 34 1.23 15.21 2.97
C ILE A 34 2.49 16.03 3.14
N ASN A 35 2.34 17.30 3.48
CA ASN A 35 3.45 18.21 3.74
C ASN A 35 3.52 18.56 5.21
N LEU A 36 4.70 18.45 5.81
CA LEU A 36 4.92 18.72 7.24
C LEU A 36 6.08 19.70 7.44
N CYS A 37 5.93 20.61 8.40
CA CYS A 37 7.04 21.43 8.88
C CYS A 37 8.01 20.59 9.73
N ALA A 38 9.25 21.06 9.85
CA ALA A 38 10.31 20.37 10.62
C ALA A 38 9.89 19.86 12.01
N PRO A 39 9.29 20.67 12.91
CA PRO A 39 8.90 20.16 14.23
C PRO A 39 7.80 19.09 14.16
N CYS A 40 6.95 19.13 13.13
CA CYS A 40 5.92 18.14 12.90
C CYS A 40 6.50 16.81 12.38
N VAL A 41 7.53 16.86 11.54
CA VAL A 41 8.30 15.67 11.08
C VAL A 41 8.91 14.96 12.29
N ASP A 42 9.67 15.67 13.12
CA ASP A 42 10.32 15.10 14.32
C ASP A 42 9.30 14.43 15.25
N ALA A 43 8.13 15.06 15.39
CA ALA A 43 7.08 14.54 16.23
C ALA A 43 6.36 13.32 15.63
N VAL A 44 6.35 13.14 14.29
CA VAL A 44 5.86 11.91 13.66
C VAL A 44 6.90 10.80 13.82
N GLU A 45 8.17 11.11 13.59
CA GLU A 45 9.27 10.13 13.75
C GLU A 45 9.35 9.58 15.17
N ARG A 46 9.18 10.41 16.20
CA ARG A 46 9.08 9.92 17.59
C ARG A 46 7.95 8.91 17.77
N LYS A 47 6.76 9.20 17.23
CA LYS A 47 5.60 8.28 17.32
C LYS A 47 5.87 6.98 16.55
N PHE A 48 6.51 7.08 15.39
CA PHE A 48 6.93 5.92 14.61
C PHE A 48 7.86 5.01 15.42
N TRP A 49 8.92 5.57 16.01
CA TRP A 49 9.85 4.79 16.82
C TRP A 49 9.21 4.19 18.07
N GLN A 50 8.31 4.92 18.74
CA GLN A 50 7.51 4.39 19.85
C GLN A 50 6.66 3.19 19.42
N HIS A 51 6.03 3.25 18.24
CA HIS A 51 5.23 2.15 17.72
C HIS A 51 6.10 0.92 17.39
N VAL A 52 7.24 1.13 16.72
CA VAL A 52 8.17 0.06 16.33
C VAL A 52 8.73 -0.64 17.57
N MET A 53 9.21 0.12 18.55
CA MET A 53 9.73 -0.45 19.80
C MET A 53 8.64 -1.18 20.60
N GLY A 54 7.43 -0.61 20.67
CA GLY A 54 6.28 -1.27 21.33
C GLY A 54 5.84 -2.57 20.66
N ARG A 55 6.02 -2.72 19.34
CA ARG A 55 5.79 -4.00 18.64
C ARG A 55 6.88 -5.04 18.92
N ALA A 56 8.14 -4.64 18.96
CA ALA A 56 9.26 -5.55 19.23
C ALA A 56 9.15 -6.19 20.62
N ALA A 57 8.56 -5.49 21.59
CA ALA A 57 8.31 -5.99 22.94
C ALA A 57 7.10 -6.95 23.05
N ARG A 58 6.26 -7.07 22.00
CA ARG A 58 5.09 -7.93 22.04
C ARG A 58 5.49 -9.35 21.64
N PRO A 59 5.29 -10.36 22.51
CA PRO A 59 5.54 -11.75 22.12
C PRO A 59 4.68 -12.10 20.91
N ALA A 60 5.27 -12.81 19.95
CA ALA A 60 4.56 -13.26 18.75
C ALA A 60 3.28 -14.01 19.16
N PRO A 61 2.12 -13.74 18.53
CA PRO A 61 0.93 -14.51 18.81
C PRO A 61 1.25 -15.96 18.49
N SER A 62 1.21 -16.81 19.52
CA SER A 62 1.29 -18.25 19.37
C SER A 62 0.22 -18.67 18.38
N ALA A 63 0.63 -19.33 17.30
CA ALA A 63 -0.27 -19.91 16.33
C ALA A 63 -1.08 -21.02 17.03
N THR A 64 -2.14 -20.64 17.73
CA THR A 64 -3.05 -21.58 18.39
C THR A 64 -4.39 -21.53 17.69
N GLY A 65 -4.57 -22.51 16.82
CA GLY A 65 -5.83 -23.22 16.66
C GLY A 65 -6.90 -22.54 15.83
N CYS A 66 -7.01 -22.96 14.57
CA CYS A 66 -8.33 -23.06 13.93
C CYS A 66 -9.20 -24.02 14.75
N THR A 67 -10.32 -23.55 15.29
CA THR A 67 -11.41 -24.45 15.68
C THR A 67 -12.74 -23.77 15.42
N SER A 68 -13.35 -24.14 14.31
CA SER A 68 -14.73 -23.84 13.98
C SER A 68 -15.68 -24.61 14.91
N SER A 69 -16.64 -23.93 15.52
CA SER A 69 -17.90 -24.57 15.96
C SER A 69 -19.06 -23.56 16.08
N VAL A 70 -19.89 -23.54 15.03
CA VAL A 70 -21.37 -23.58 15.01
C VAL A 70 -22.14 -23.26 16.32
N GLY A 71 -22.82 -22.09 16.35
CA GLY A 71 -24.27 -21.90 16.59
C GLY A 71 -24.88 -21.84 18.01
N ARG A 72 -25.37 -20.65 18.45
CA ARG A 72 -26.76 -20.36 18.91
C ARG A 72 -26.95 -18.89 19.40
N PRO A 73 -28.17 -18.32 19.35
CA PRO A 73 -28.42 -16.89 19.57
C PRO A 73 -28.71 -16.56 21.03
N HIS A 74 -28.04 -15.53 21.56
CA HIS A 74 -28.43 -14.87 22.82
C HIS A 74 -28.50 -13.35 22.63
N HIS A 75 -29.73 -12.83 22.72
CA HIS A 75 -29.98 -11.41 22.99
C HIS A 75 -29.45 -11.07 24.39
N ARG A 76 -28.40 -10.26 24.48
CA ARG A 76 -28.05 -9.50 25.70
C ARG A 76 -27.40 -8.17 25.29
N ARG A 77 -28.12 -7.06 25.50
CA ARG A 77 -27.59 -5.69 25.36
C ARG A 77 -26.51 -5.43 26.42
N SER A 78 -25.31 -5.02 26.01
CA SER A 78 -24.30 -4.28 26.80
C SER A 78 -23.09 -3.89 25.91
N PRO A 79 -22.23 -2.96 26.37
CA PRO A 79 -22.07 -1.57 25.92
C PRO A 79 -21.23 -1.44 24.63
N VAL A 80 -21.18 -0.23 24.06
CA VAL A 80 -20.55 0.09 22.77
C VAL A 80 -19.13 -0.48 22.69
N ASN A 81 -18.95 -1.49 21.84
CA ASN A 81 -17.66 -2.11 21.54
C ASN A 81 -17.22 -1.61 20.17
N GLN A 82 -16.06 -0.95 20.13
CA GLN A 82 -15.38 -0.59 18.89
C GLN A 82 -14.77 -1.86 18.28
N GLN A 83 -15.62 -2.75 17.74
CA GLN A 83 -15.16 -3.73 16.78
C GLN A 83 -14.89 -3.02 15.45
N PRO A 84 -13.69 -3.19 14.86
CA PRO A 84 -13.44 -2.78 13.49
C PRO A 84 -14.51 -3.40 12.60
N ARG A 85 -15.21 -2.54 11.84
CA ARG A 85 -16.15 -2.96 10.80
C ARG A 85 -15.40 -3.84 9.79
N GLU A 86 -15.65 -5.15 9.85
CA GLU A 86 -15.47 -6.05 8.71
C GLU A 86 -16.66 -5.85 7.75
N ASP A 87 -16.73 -4.67 7.13
CA ASP A 87 -17.47 -4.48 5.88
C ASP A 87 -16.44 -4.64 4.76
N GLY A 88 -16.49 -5.81 4.11
CA GLY A 88 -15.51 -6.32 3.15
C GLY A 88 -15.34 -5.46 1.90
N THR A 89 -14.54 -4.40 2.02
CA THR A 89 -13.69 -3.93 0.93
C THR A 89 -12.26 -4.37 1.25
N PRO A 90 -11.58 -5.12 0.37
CA PRO A 90 -10.18 -5.41 0.58
C PRO A 90 -9.45 -4.07 0.57
N VAL A 91 -8.95 -3.64 1.73
CA VAL A 91 -7.96 -2.56 1.81
C VAL A 91 -6.78 -3.04 0.98
N GLN A 92 -6.70 -2.47 -0.22
CA GLN A 92 -5.74 -2.79 -1.26
C GLN A 92 -4.34 -2.54 -0.71
N LEU A 93 -3.68 -3.59 -0.25
CA LEU A 93 -2.34 -3.51 0.29
C LEU A 93 -1.35 -3.43 -0.89
N VAL A 94 -0.98 -2.20 -1.26
CA VAL A 94 0.07 -1.96 -2.25
C VAL A 94 1.40 -1.87 -1.51
N SER A 95 2.24 -2.89 -1.67
CA SER A 95 3.60 -2.89 -1.13
C SER A 95 4.53 -2.24 -2.16
N LEU A 96 5.02 -1.04 -1.85
CA LEU A 96 6.05 -0.36 -2.64
C LEU A 96 7.41 -0.67 -2.02
N SER A 97 8.22 -1.46 -2.71
CA SER A 97 9.59 -1.77 -2.30
C SER A 97 10.57 -0.98 -3.17
N PHE A 98 11.40 -0.17 -2.53
CA PHE A 98 12.45 0.62 -3.15
C PHE A 98 13.77 -0.12 -2.96
N THR A 99 14.37 -0.59 -4.06
CA THR A 99 15.72 -1.17 -4.04
C THR A 99 16.61 -0.41 -5.02
N GLY A 100 17.94 -0.55 -4.90
CA GLY A 100 18.92 0.14 -5.77
C GLY A 100 18.81 -0.15 -7.27
N LEU A 101 17.86 -1.00 -7.68
CA LEU A 101 17.51 -1.34 -9.06
C LEU A 101 16.14 -0.79 -9.52
N GLY A 102 15.44 -0.02 -8.69
CA GLY A 102 14.17 0.63 -9.03
C GLY A 102 13.03 0.35 -8.06
N ILE A 103 11.86 0.88 -8.40
CA ILE A 103 10.60 0.79 -7.63
C ILE A 103 9.84 -0.46 -8.09
N ARG A 104 9.53 -1.38 -7.17
CA ARG A 104 8.60 -2.49 -7.43
C ARG A 104 7.33 -2.29 -6.61
N ALA A 105 6.20 -2.26 -7.31
CA ALA A 105 4.88 -2.33 -6.70
C ALA A 105 4.41 -3.79 -6.75
N ASP A 106 4.24 -4.40 -5.59
CA ASP A 106 3.59 -5.71 -5.46
C ASP A 106 2.13 -5.46 -5.10
N ALA A 107 1.25 -5.89 -6.01
CA ALA A 107 -0.19 -5.97 -5.78
C ALA A 107 -0.55 -7.45 -5.78
N ASP A 108 -1.29 -7.87 -4.76
CA ASP A 108 -1.67 -9.27 -4.54
C ASP A 108 -2.12 -9.93 -5.85
N GLY A 109 -1.51 -11.07 -6.22
CA GLY A 109 -1.61 -11.68 -7.56
C GLY A 109 -3.02 -12.10 -7.97
N ARG A 110 -3.99 -12.03 -7.05
CA ARG A 110 -5.42 -12.19 -7.30
C ARG A 110 -6.02 -10.96 -8.02
N THR A 111 -5.56 -9.75 -7.71
CA THR A 111 -6.03 -8.48 -8.30
C THR A 111 -5.48 -8.27 -9.72
N GLY A 112 -4.26 -8.72 -9.99
CA GLY A 112 -3.65 -8.59 -11.33
C GLY A 112 -4.37 -9.39 -12.41
N ARG A 113 -4.77 -10.63 -12.11
CA ARG A 113 -5.53 -11.47 -13.07
C ARG A 113 -6.96 -10.97 -13.29
N GLU A 114 -7.61 -10.50 -12.24
CA GLU A 114 -8.97 -9.97 -12.33
C GLU A 114 -8.99 -8.61 -13.06
N GLY A 115 -8.02 -7.75 -12.80
CA GLY A 115 -7.82 -6.51 -13.56
C GLY A 115 -7.54 -6.79 -15.03
N TRP A 116 -6.71 -7.80 -15.34
CA TRP A 116 -6.47 -8.23 -16.71
C TRP A 116 -7.73 -8.75 -17.40
N ARG A 117 -8.57 -9.50 -16.67
CA ARG A 117 -9.85 -10.01 -17.19
C ARG A 117 -10.77 -8.85 -17.61
N ILE A 118 -10.95 -7.86 -16.76
CA ILE A 118 -11.77 -6.66 -17.03
C ILE A 118 -11.22 -5.87 -18.22
N ILE A 119 -9.90 -5.67 -18.30
CA ILE A 119 -9.26 -4.96 -19.42
C ILE A 119 -9.43 -5.73 -20.74
N SER A 120 -9.31 -7.06 -20.70
CA SER A 120 -9.45 -7.92 -21.87
C SER A 120 -10.88 -7.94 -22.43
N GLU A 121 -11.89 -7.87 -21.56
CA GLU A 121 -13.31 -7.83 -21.95
C GLU A 121 -13.69 -6.47 -22.57
N ARG A 122 -13.19 -5.35 -22.04
CA ARG A 122 -13.52 -4.01 -22.56
C ARG A 122 -12.70 -3.57 -23.77
N HIS A 123 -11.43 -3.99 -23.87
CA HIS A 123 -10.51 -3.48 -24.88
C HIS A 123 -9.66 -4.59 -25.54
N PRO A 124 -10.25 -5.41 -26.44
CA PRO A 124 -9.57 -6.58 -27.03
C PRO A 124 -8.33 -6.21 -27.86
N ARG A 125 -8.31 -5.01 -28.46
CA ARG A 125 -7.14 -4.54 -29.22
C ARG A 125 -5.93 -4.24 -28.33
N LEU A 126 -6.17 -3.70 -27.12
CA LEU A 126 -5.08 -3.43 -26.17
C LEU A 126 -4.53 -4.72 -25.57
N ALA A 127 -5.39 -5.72 -25.34
CA ALA A 127 -4.96 -7.03 -24.89
C ALA A 127 -4.03 -7.73 -25.91
N LEU A 128 -4.37 -7.66 -27.20
CA LEU A 128 -3.53 -8.20 -28.28
C LEU A 128 -2.20 -7.45 -28.40
N ALA A 129 -2.21 -6.12 -28.32
CA ALA A 129 -0.99 -5.32 -28.40
C ALA A 129 -0.03 -5.62 -27.23
N ALA A 130 -0.56 -5.75 -26.01
CA ALA A 130 0.22 -6.09 -24.84
C ALA A 130 0.80 -7.52 -24.92
N GLY A 131 0.01 -8.49 -25.41
CA GLY A 131 0.49 -9.85 -25.68
C GLY A 131 1.62 -9.87 -26.71
N ALA A 132 1.47 -9.15 -27.82
CA ALA A 132 2.52 -9.03 -28.84
C ALA A 132 3.80 -8.37 -28.30
N CYS A 133 3.66 -7.30 -27.50
CA CYS A 133 4.81 -6.67 -26.84
C CYS A 133 5.53 -7.63 -25.88
N ALA A 134 4.79 -8.43 -25.10
CA ALA A 134 5.39 -9.40 -24.19
C ALA A 134 6.19 -10.48 -24.94
N VAL A 135 5.67 -10.99 -26.06
CA VAL A 135 6.38 -11.95 -26.92
C VAL A 135 7.64 -11.33 -27.53
N LEU A 136 7.54 -10.09 -28.04
CA LEU A 136 8.70 -9.37 -28.60
C LEU A 136 9.79 -9.15 -27.55
N LEU A 137 9.42 -8.71 -26.35
CA LEU A 137 10.37 -8.50 -25.25
C LEU A 137 11.03 -9.81 -24.79
N ALA A 138 10.27 -10.91 -24.71
CA ALA A 138 10.83 -12.22 -24.40
C ALA A 138 11.82 -12.69 -25.47
N GLY A 139 11.50 -12.48 -26.75
CA GLY A 139 12.41 -12.77 -27.87
C GLY A 139 13.68 -11.91 -27.86
N LEU A 140 13.56 -10.62 -27.57
CA LEU A 140 14.71 -9.72 -27.42
C LEU A 140 15.60 -10.11 -26.23
N ALA A 141 15.00 -10.47 -25.08
CA ALA A 141 15.75 -10.95 -23.93
C ALA A 141 16.48 -12.26 -24.24
N ALA A 142 15.82 -13.21 -24.91
CA ALA A 142 16.45 -14.47 -25.33
C ALA A 142 17.61 -14.23 -26.31
N THR A 143 17.44 -13.35 -27.30
CA THR A 143 18.52 -13.03 -28.25
C THR A 143 19.68 -12.28 -27.58
N ALA A 144 19.40 -11.39 -26.62
CA ALA A 144 20.43 -10.73 -25.82
C ALA A 144 21.22 -11.73 -24.96
N VAL A 145 20.54 -12.68 -24.31
CA VAL A 145 21.18 -13.76 -23.52
C VAL A 145 22.03 -14.66 -24.40
N VAL A 146 21.53 -15.07 -25.57
CA VAL A 146 22.30 -15.89 -26.53
C VAL A 146 23.52 -15.16 -27.07
N ARG A 147 23.49 -13.83 -27.21
CA ARG A 147 24.66 -13.04 -27.62
C ARG A 147 25.67 -12.78 -26.50
N LEU A 148 25.30 -13.03 -25.24
CA LEU A 148 26.14 -12.85 -24.06
C LEU A 148 26.84 -14.15 -23.63
N LEU A 149 26.43 -15.30 -24.18
CA LEU A 149 27.03 -16.62 -24.04
C LEU A 149 28.01 -16.90 -25.18
#